data_AF-A0A560S4H5-F1
#
_entry.id   AF-A0A560S4H5-F1
#
_cell.length_a   1.000
_cell.length_b   1.000
_cell.length_c   1.000
_cell.angle_alpha   90.00
_cell.angle_beta   90.00
_cell.angle_gamma   90.00
#
_symmetry.space_group_name_H-M   'P 1'
#
loop_
_entity.id
_entity.type
_entity.pdbx_description
1 polymer ?
#
loop_
_entity_poly.entity_id
_entity_poly.type
_entity_poly.pdbx_seq_one_letter_code
_entity_poly.pdbx_strand_id
1 'polypeptide(L)' 'MRLSIGLFKRAIKYRHFALLDIHGRCVAFLSCEGIPARGEWVEVNEVNLAWLSQTLPSQERQGSE' A
#
# COMPACT_ATOMS: atom_id res chain seq x y z
N MET A 1 -20.46 -0.63 41.30
CA MET A 1 -19.49 -0.47 40.21
C MET A 1 -20.03 -1.17 38.97
N ARG A 2 -20.45 -0.42 37.95
CA ARG A 2 -20.87 -0.96 36.64
C ARG A 2 -19.61 -1.11 35.79
N LEU A 3 -19.28 -2.33 35.40
CA LEU A 3 -18.12 -2.63 34.56
C LEU A 3 -18.45 -2.24 33.11
N SER A 4 -17.99 -1.07 32.69
CA SER A 4 -18.11 -0.60 31.31
C SER A 4 -17.11 -1.36 30.44
N ILE A 5 -17.56 -2.45 29.81
CA ILE A 5 -16.73 -3.24 28.89
C ILE A 5 -16.57 -2.40 27.62
N GLY A 6 -15.49 -1.63 27.56
CA GLY A 6 -15.08 -0.93 26.34
C GLY A 6 -14.80 -1.96 25.27
N LEU A 7 -15.66 -2.03 24.25
CA LEU A 7 -15.38 -2.75 23.03
C LEU A 7 -14.22 -2.03 22.33
N PHE A 8 -12.98 -2.41 22.67
CA PHE A 8 -11.81 -2.05 21.88
C PHE A 8 -11.92 -2.78 20.54
N LYS A 9 -12.73 -2.25 19.61
CA LYS A 9 -12.62 -2.59 18.21
C LYS A 9 -11.21 -2.20 17.82
N ARG A 10 -10.29 -3.17 17.73
CA ARG A 10 -8.98 -2.95 17.11
C ARG A 10 -9.25 -2.27 15.78
N ALA A 11 -8.82 -1.02 15.65
CA ALA A 11 -8.91 -0.31 14.39
C ALA A 11 -8.09 -1.13 13.41
N ILE A 12 -8.77 -1.91 12.59
CA ILE A 12 -8.18 -2.63 11.47
C ILE A 12 -7.55 -1.55 10.58
N LYS A 13 -6.23 -1.49 10.60
CA LYS A 13 -5.47 -0.57 9.75
C LYS A 13 -5.30 -1.26 8.41
N TYR A 14 -6.21 -0.98 7.48
CA TYR A 14 -6.00 -1.32 6.08
C TYR A 14 -4.77 -0.56 5.58
N ARG A 15 -3.86 -1.29 4.94
CA ARG A 15 -2.71 -0.71 4.26
C ARG A 15 -2.94 -0.82 2.76
N HIS A 16 -2.44 0.17 2.04
CA HIS A 16 -2.49 0.17 0.58
C HIS A 16 -1.15 -0.30 0.05
N PHE A 17 -1.19 -1.13 -0.97
CA PHE A 17 0.00 -1.64 -1.64
C PHE A 17 -0.13 -1.41 -3.14
N ALA A 18 0.98 -1.06 -3.77
CA ALA A 18 1.13 -0.96 -5.21
C ALA A 18 2.05 -2.09 -5.70
N LEU A 19 1.61 -2.86 -6.70
CA LEU A 19 2.42 -3.90 -7.32
C LEU A 19 3.27 -3.28 -8.42
N LEU A 20 4.57 -3.52 -8.33
CA LEU A 20 5.53 -3.13 -9.35
C LEU A 20 5.82 -4.28 -10.32
N ASP A 21 5.95 -3.93 -11.60
CA ASP A 21 6.55 -4.78 -12.62
C ASP A 21 8.09 -4.75 -12.53
N ILE A 22 8.77 -5.62 -13.28
CA ILE A 22 10.25 -5.71 -13.36
C ILE A 22 10.92 -4.38 -13.75
N HIS A 23 10.17 -3.48 -14.39
CA HIS A 23 10.62 -2.15 -14.79
C HIS A 23 10.35 -1.07 -13.72
N GLY A 24 9.83 -1.44 -12.54
CA GLY A 24 9.46 -0.50 -11.48
C GLY A 24 8.19 0.31 -11.74
N ARG A 25 7.37 -0.11 -12.71
CA ARG A 25 6.08 0.52 -13.03
C ARG A 25 4.94 -0.10 -12.24
N CYS A 26 4.01 0.72 -11.76
CA CYS A 26 2.84 0.23 -11.04
C CYS A 26 1.86 -0.42 -12.01
N VAL A 27 1.49 -1.66 -11.74
CA VAL A 27 0.55 -2.44 -12.58
C VAL A 27 -0.74 -2.79 -11.85
N ALA A 28 -0.75 -2.80 -10.53
CA ALA A 28 -1.95 -3.10 -9.75
C ALA A 28 -1.91 -2.47 -8.35
N PHE A 29 -3.07 -2.40 -7.70
CA PHE A 29 -3.22 -1.98 -6.32
C PHE A 29 -3.96 -3.02 -5.49
N LEU A 30 -3.61 -3.11 -4.23
CA LEU A 30 -4.25 -4.01 -3.27
C LEU A 30 -4.36 -3.31 -1.92
N SER A 31 -5.55 -3.32 -1.34
CA SER A 31 -5.76 -2.84 0.04
C SER A 31 -6.02 -4.03 0.93
N CYS A 32 -5.10 -4.31 1.85
CA CYS A 32 -5.13 -5.48 2.71
C CYS A 32 -4.57 -5.14 4.09
N GLU A 33 -4.97 -5.91 5.11
CA GLU A 33 -4.43 -5.75 6.47
C GLU A 33 -3.04 -6.39 6.63
N GLY A 34 -2.78 -7.45 5.86
CA GLY A 34 -1.53 -8.21 5.89
C GLY A 34 -0.60 -7.84 4.74
N ILE A 35 0.70 -8.13 4.93
CA ILE A 35 1.70 -8.00 3.87
C ILE A 35 1.43 -9.09 2.82
N PRO A 36 1.23 -8.72 1.55
CA PRO A 36 1.02 -9.70 0.49
C PRO A 36 2.25 -10.59 0.29
N ALA A 37 2.03 -11.89 0.12
CA ALA A 37 3.10 -12.89 0.15
C ALA A 37 3.92 -13.03 -1.16
N ARG A 38 3.43 -12.47 -2.28
CA ARG A 38 4.04 -12.68 -3.60
C ARG A 38 3.94 -11.43 -4.48
N GLY A 39 5.04 -11.07 -5.12
CA GLY A 39 5.16 -9.91 -5.99
C GLY A 39 5.86 -8.73 -5.31
N GLU A 40 6.35 -7.80 -6.12
CA GLU A 40 7.03 -6.58 -5.64
C GLU A 40 5.97 -5.56 -5.17
N TRP A 41 5.32 -5.88 -4.06
CA TRP A 41 4.35 -5.00 -3.42
C TRP A 41 5.06 -3.97 -2.57
N VAL A 42 4.81 -2.70 -2.89
CA VAL A 42 5.31 -1.57 -2.12
C VAL A 42 4.16 -0.95 -1.35
N GLU A 43 4.32 -0.80 -0.04
CA GLU A 43 3.34 -0.11 0.80
C GLU A 43 3.27 1.37 0.41
N VAL A 44 2.05 1.86 0.15
CA VAL A 44 1.75 3.24 -0.22
C VAL A 44 0.74 3.83 0.76
N ASN A 45 0.77 5.14 0.94
CA ASN A 45 -0.19 5.81 1.83
C ASN A 45 -1.60 5.88 1.22
N GLU A 46 -1.71 5.84 -0.11
CA GLU A 46 -2.98 5.95 -0.83
C GLU A 46 -2.92 5.18 -2.16
N VAL A 47 -4.10 4.85 -2.70
CA VAL A 47 -4.24 4.27 -4.04
C VAL A 47 -4.47 5.41 -5.04
N ASN A 48 -3.48 5.66 -5.90
CA ASN A 48 -3.57 6.69 -6.92
C ASN A 48 -3.48 6.07 -8.32
N LEU A 49 -4.60 6.11 -9.05
CA LEU A 49 -4.72 5.57 -10.41
C LEU A 49 -3.77 6.24 -11.41
N ALA A 50 -3.32 7.47 -11.15
CA ALA A 50 -2.33 8.15 -11.99
C ALA A 50 -0.99 7.40 -12.02
N TRP A 51 -0.69 6.57 -11.01
CA TRP A 51 0.53 5.77 -11.00
C TRP A 51 0.45 4.54 -11.91
N LEU A 52 -0.73 4.13 -12.38
CA LEU A 52 -0.84 2.98 -13.28
C LEU A 52 0.00 3.20 -14.53
N SER A 53 0.81 2.19 -14.86
CA SER A 53 1.81 2.22 -15.94
C SER A 53 2.91 3.28 -15.77
N GLN A 54 3.02 3.93 -14.61
CA GLN A 54 4.08 4.89 -14.25
C GLN A 54 4.94 4.36 -13.10
N THR A 55 6.14 4.91 -12.96
CA THR A 55 7.04 4.65 -11.83
C THR A 55 6.49 5.30 -10.56
N LEU A 56 6.61 4.62 -9.41
CA LEU A 56 6.15 5.21 -8.16
C LEU A 56 7.00 6.43 -7.79
N PRO A 57 6.40 7.52 -7.29
CA PRO A 57 7.14 8.74 -6.93
C PRO A 57 8.17 8.53 -5.80
N SER A 58 8.07 7.45 -5.02
CA SER A 58 9.09 7.09 -4.03
C SER A 58 10.31 6.37 -4.62
N GLN A 59 10.15 5.72 -5.78
CA GLN A 59 11.21 5.05 -6.55
C GLN A 59 11.80 5.96 -7.65
N GLU A 60 11.09 7.03 -8.03
CA GLU A 60 11.55 8.14 -8.90
C GLU A 60 12.76 8.93 -8.36
N ARG A 61 13.48 8.44 -7.34
CA ARG A 61 14.69 9.11 -6.84
C ARG A 61 15.96 8.74 -7.60
N GLN A 62 15.89 7.93 -8.67
CA GLN A 62 17.07 7.50 -9.41
C GLN A 62 16.82 7.48 -10.92
N GLY A 63 17.05 8.63 -11.56
CA GLY A 63 16.99 8.84 -13.01
C GLY A 63 16.67 10.31 -13.33
N SER A 64 17.52 11.26 -12.96
CA SER A 64 18.49 11.91 -13.87
C SER A 64 17.85 12.64 -15.06
N GLU A 65 17.86 13.98 -14.95
CA GLU A 65 18.02 15.02 -16.00
C GLU A 65 17.01 15.15 -17.15
#